data_AF-A0A7C4AQ28-F1
#
_entry.id   AF-A0A7C4AQ28-F1
#
_cell.length_a   1.000
_cell.length_b   1.000
_cell.length_c   1.000
_cell.angle_alpha   90.00
_cell.angle_beta   90.00
_cell.angle_gamma   90.00
#
_symmetry.space_group_name_H-M   'P 1'
#
loop_
_entity.id
_entity.type
_entity.pdbx_description
1 polymer ?
#
loop_
_entity_poly.entity_id
_entity_poly.type
_entity_poly.pdbx_seq_one_letter_code
_entity_poly.pdbx_strand_id
1 'polypeptide(L)'
;MDTILDALQEGRLFELPENDKEHALRFLAHVIEAFPETAPGTDVVELVMNREQATNTAIGKGWACPHARVPYEEDLMCVVGWSPTGIDYGAPDGNPVSLVVMHVVPENQRNHYLREVSLLAKALEGYSTFETLAKLKTLDEVRNYLLDLIAQTKTAVGPDTRVKMIRLQTRPAPEPVVIQDLSNLIIEPVTLITAPGMKCVALTQNLKLSDWLESETEVIKKIETEGVFQGSGWRVLCRNSTAYPGGRAAYDCIALSLSPNNSRLKK
;
A
#
# COMPACT_ATOMS: atom_id res chain seq x y z
N MET A 1 -5.92 18.58 -0.02
CA MET A 1 -6.08 18.07 1.35
C MET A 1 -6.19 16.57 1.21
N ASP A 2 -5.49 15.82 2.05
CA ASP A 2 -5.39 14.37 1.93
C ASP A 2 -6.05 13.78 3.18
N THR A 3 -7.37 13.69 3.16
CA THR A 3 -8.19 13.57 4.37
C THR A 3 -7.85 12.31 5.20
N ILE A 4 -7.53 11.20 4.52
CA ILE A 4 -7.10 9.96 5.18
C ILE A 4 -5.71 10.14 5.83
N LEU A 5 -4.80 10.85 5.16
CA LEU A 5 -3.46 11.13 5.69
C LEU A 5 -3.57 12.02 6.94
N ASP A 6 -4.37 13.08 6.85
CA ASP A 6 -4.62 14.02 7.93
C ASP A 6 -5.23 13.28 9.14
N ALA A 7 -6.20 12.39 8.91
CA ALA A 7 -6.77 11.55 9.96
C ALA A 7 -5.74 10.67 10.67
N LEU A 8 -4.83 10.03 9.92
CA LEU A 8 -3.77 9.21 10.50
C LEU A 8 -2.76 10.06 11.30
N GLN A 9 -2.41 11.25 10.82
CA GLN A 9 -1.45 12.16 11.47
C GLN A 9 -2.01 12.82 12.74
N GLU A 10 -3.30 13.12 12.75
CA GLU A 10 -3.99 13.75 13.88
C GLU A 10 -4.45 12.74 14.95
N GLY A 11 -4.12 11.46 14.80
CA GLY A 11 -4.48 10.43 15.77
C GLY A 11 -5.94 9.99 15.70
N ARG A 12 -6.63 10.21 14.58
CA ARG A 12 -7.99 9.71 14.31
C ARG A 12 -7.97 8.24 13.85
N LEU A 13 -7.13 7.43 14.51
CA LEU A 13 -6.98 5.99 14.31
C LEU A 13 -7.27 5.28 15.64
N PHE A 14 -8.26 4.38 15.63
CA PHE A 14 -8.74 3.71 16.83
C PHE A 14 -8.69 2.19 16.69
N GLU A 15 -8.43 1.51 17.80
CA GLU A 15 -8.50 0.05 17.86
C GLU A 15 -9.96 -0.40 18.02
N LEU A 16 -10.34 -1.43 17.27
CA LEU A 16 -11.65 -2.07 17.26
C LEU A 16 -11.47 -3.53 17.71
N PRO A 17 -11.34 -3.79 19.01
CA PRO A 17 -10.97 -5.11 19.53
C PRO A 17 -12.12 -6.12 19.46
N GLU A 18 -13.35 -5.64 19.34
CA GLU A 18 -14.55 -6.48 19.31
C GLU A 18 -14.87 -6.91 17.89
N ASN A 19 -15.23 -8.18 17.71
CA ASN A 19 -15.80 -8.70 16.46
C ASN A 19 -17.29 -8.34 16.37
N ASP A 20 -17.60 -7.04 16.41
CA ASP A 20 -18.95 -6.50 16.34
C ASP A 20 -19.00 -5.30 15.37
N LYS A 21 -19.65 -5.54 14.23
CA LYS A 21 -19.83 -4.54 13.17
C LYS A 21 -20.65 -3.35 13.62
N GLU A 22 -21.77 -3.57 14.32
CA GLU A 22 -22.65 -2.48 14.72
C GLU A 22 -21.97 -1.60 15.77
N HIS A 23 -21.32 -2.22 16.75
CA HIS A 23 -20.53 -1.50 17.74
C HIS A 23 -19.44 -0.66 17.07
N ALA A 24 -18.65 -1.24 16.16
CA ALA A 24 -17.58 -0.53 15.47
C ALA A 24 -18.09 0.69 14.68
N LEU A 25 -19.22 0.54 13.97
CA LEU A 25 -19.80 1.63 13.20
C LEU A 25 -20.35 2.74 14.09
N ARG A 26 -21.06 2.40 15.17
CA ARG A 26 -21.56 3.39 16.13
C ARG A 26 -20.40 4.13 16.78
N PHE A 27 -19.39 3.41 17.26
CA PHE A 27 -18.22 4.01 17.90
C PHE A 27 -17.53 5.03 16.99
N LEU A 28 -17.18 4.65 15.76
CA LEU A 28 -16.53 5.55 14.81
C LEU A 28 -17.41 6.75 14.43
N ALA A 29 -18.72 6.56 14.30
CA ALA A 29 -19.66 7.64 14.02
C ALA A 29 -19.71 8.67 15.17
N HIS A 30 -19.75 8.21 16.43
CA HIS A 30 -19.69 9.10 17.60
C HIS A 30 -18.37 9.87 17.66
N VAL A 31 -17.26 9.27 17.23
CA VAL A 31 -15.97 9.96 17.14
C VAL A 31 -16.06 11.13 16.15
N ILE A 32 -16.69 10.94 14.98
CA ILE A 32 -16.87 12.02 14.00
C ILE A 32 -17.82 13.10 14.54
N GLU A 33 -18.88 12.74 15.26
CA GLU A 33 -19.80 13.72 15.88
C GLU A 33 -19.10 14.64 16.87
N ALA A 34 -18.00 14.20 17.48
CA ALA A 34 -17.19 15.01 18.38
C ALA A 34 -16.23 15.97 17.64
N PHE A 35 -16.12 15.90 16.32
CA PHE A 35 -15.29 16.82 15.54
C PHE A 35 -15.90 18.22 15.50
N PRO A 36 -15.10 19.29 15.70
CA PRO A 36 -15.57 20.68 15.61
C PRO A 36 -16.23 21.04 14.26
N GLU A 37 -15.83 20.36 13.19
CA GLU A 37 -16.32 20.54 11.82
C GLU A 37 -17.68 19.86 11.58
N THR A 38 -18.13 18.99 12.50
CA THR A 38 -19.44 18.37 12.40
C THR A 38 -20.53 19.36 12.81
N ALA A 39 -21.48 19.62 11.91
CA ALA A 39 -22.57 20.55 12.18
C ALA A 39 -23.40 20.08 13.40
N PRO A 40 -23.73 20.98 14.34
CA PRO A 40 -24.50 20.61 15.53
C PRO A 40 -25.83 19.93 15.19
N GLY A 41 -26.12 18.81 15.86
CA GLY A 41 -27.35 18.04 15.64
C GLY A 41 -27.31 17.11 14.42
N THR A 42 -26.16 16.95 13.77
CA THR A 42 -25.97 15.91 12.75
C THR A 42 -25.92 14.54 13.43
N ASP A 43 -26.89 13.67 13.15
CA ASP A 43 -26.90 12.27 13.60
C ASP A 43 -26.10 11.40 12.60
N VAL A 44 -24.78 11.38 12.78
CA VAL A 44 -23.87 10.62 11.90
C VAL A 44 -24.13 9.12 12.07
N VAL A 45 -24.47 8.69 13.29
CA VAL A 45 -24.78 7.30 13.59
C VAL A 45 -25.95 6.81 12.74
N GLU A 46 -27.09 7.50 12.77
CA GLU A 46 -28.26 7.14 11.99
C GLU A 46 -27.94 7.14 10.49
N LEU A 47 -27.24 8.15 9.98
CA LEU A 47 -26.88 8.24 8.57
C LEU A 47 -25.98 7.08 8.11
N VAL A 48 -24.96 6.73 8.89
CA VAL A 48 -24.05 5.61 8.59
C VAL A 48 -24.80 4.29 8.67
N MET A 49 -25.60 4.08 9.72
CA MET A 49 -26.33 2.82 9.92
C MET A 49 -27.39 2.60 8.83
N ASN A 50 -28.13 3.64 8.44
CA ASN A 50 -29.07 3.58 7.33
C ASN A 50 -28.37 3.26 6.01
N ARG A 51 -27.18 3.85 5.77
CA ARG A 51 -26.37 3.56 4.59
C ARG A 51 -25.88 2.11 4.58
N GLU A 52 -25.41 1.61 5.71
CA GLU A 52 -24.92 0.24 5.87
C GLU A 52 -26.03 -0.79 5.66
N GLN A 53 -27.21 -0.54 6.25
CA GLN A 53 -28.38 -1.40 6.11
C GLN A 53 -28.86 -1.47 4.66
N ALA A 54 -28.83 -0.34 3.94
CA ALA A 54 -29.23 -0.30 2.53
C ALA A 54 -28.27 -1.09 1.63
N THR A 55 -26.96 -1.01 1.88
CA THR A 55 -25.95 -1.78 1.15
C THR A 55 -24.70 -1.90 1.98
N ASN A 56 -24.24 -3.15 2.18
CA ASN A 56 -23.00 -3.44 2.88
C ASN A 56 -21.84 -2.61 2.33
N THR A 57 -21.07 -1.96 3.19
CA THR A 57 -19.96 -1.06 2.79
C THR A 57 -18.59 -1.71 2.81
N ALA A 58 -18.51 -3.02 3.07
CA ALA A 58 -17.29 -3.78 2.81
C ALA A 58 -17.00 -3.78 1.30
N ILE A 59 -15.75 -3.47 0.97
CA ILE A 59 -15.25 -3.47 -0.41
C ILE A 59 -14.66 -4.86 -0.75
N GLY A 60 -14.28 -5.61 0.28
CA GLY A 60 -13.55 -6.87 0.17
C GLY A 60 -12.05 -6.64 0.37
N LYS A 61 -11.30 -7.75 0.33
CA LYS A 61 -9.89 -7.80 0.70
C LYS A 61 -9.63 -7.30 2.13
N GLY A 62 -10.58 -7.42 3.07
CA GLY A 62 -10.31 -7.09 4.48
C GLY A 62 -10.41 -5.62 4.88
N TRP A 63 -11.08 -4.77 4.09
CA TRP A 63 -11.43 -3.41 4.50
C TRP A 63 -12.87 -2.99 4.09
N ALA A 64 -13.40 -1.99 4.80
CA ALA A 64 -14.70 -1.39 4.55
C ALA A 64 -14.63 0.14 4.51
N CYS A 65 -15.56 0.75 3.78
CA CYS A 65 -15.66 2.21 3.63
C CYS A 65 -17.09 2.71 3.94
N PRO A 66 -17.53 2.64 5.21
CA PRO A 66 -18.79 3.23 5.62
C PRO A 66 -18.76 4.75 5.43
N HIS A 67 -19.88 5.32 4.98
CA HIS A 67 -19.94 6.75 4.73
C HIS A 67 -21.35 7.32 4.93
N ALA A 68 -21.42 8.54 5.47
CA ALA A 68 -22.64 9.34 5.52
C ALA A 68 -22.54 10.53 4.56
N ARG A 69 -23.62 10.86 3.87
CA ARG A 69 -23.72 12.10 3.10
C ARG A 69 -24.52 13.12 3.90
N VAL A 70 -24.04 14.35 3.90
CA VAL A 70 -24.63 15.44 4.68
C VAL A 70 -24.88 16.66 3.78
N PRO A 71 -25.95 17.43 4.03
CA PRO A 71 -26.41 18.49 3.12
C PRO A 71 -25.64 19.82 3.27
N TYR A 72 -24.72 19.91 4.23
CA TYR A 72 -23.91 21.12 4.44
C TYR A 72 -22.64 21.10 3.58
N GLU A 73 -22.01 22.27 3.47
CA GLU A 73 -20.76 22.48 2.73
C GLU A 73 -19.62 22.74 3.71
N GLU A 74 -18.91 21.69 4.07
CA GLU A 74 -17.76 21.72 5.00
C GLU A 74 -16.61 20.86 4.42
N ASP A 75 -15.56 20.65 5.21
CA ASP A 75 -14.47 19.75 4.86
C ASP A 75 -14.87 18.26 4.98
N LEU A 76 -14.22 17.43 4.16
CA LEU A 76 -14.39 15.99 4.23
C LEU A 76 -13.84 15.50 5.57
N MET A 77 -14.61 14.67 6.27
CA MET A 77 -14.18 14.11 7.56
C MET A 77 -13.89 12.63 7.42
N CYS A 78 -12.87 12.16 8.13
CA CYS A 78 -12.44 10.76 8.12
C CYS A 78 -12.05 10.31 9.53
N VAL A 79 -12.38 9.06 9.85
CA VAL A 79 -11.83 8.33 11.00
C VAL A 79 -11.48 6.91 10.56
N VAL A 80 -10.39 6.38 11.10
CA VAL A 80 -9.90 5.04 10.79
C VAL A 80 -10.07 4.14 12.00
N GLY A 81 -10.67 2.98 11.81
CA GLY A 81 -10.73 1.90 12.78
C GLY A 81 -9.90 0.72 12.31
N TRP A 82 -9.11 0.14 13.21
CA TRP A 82 -8.34 -1.08 12.96
C TRP A 82 -8.76 -2.18 13.93
N SER A 83 -9.14 -3.33 13.39
CA SER A 83 -9.43 -4.53 14.17
C SER A 83 -8.30 -5.54 14.02
N PRO A 84 -7.55 -5.84 15.10
CA PRO A 84 -6.47 -6.84 15.07
C PRO A 84 -6.99 -8.25 14.73
N THR A 85 -8.18 -8.59 15.23
CA THR A 85 -8.81 -9.90 15.01
C THR A 85 -9.64 -9.95 13.73
N GLY A 86 -9.98 -8.79 13.18
CA GLY A 86 -10.95 -8.66 12.10
C GLY A 86 -12.39 -8.72 12.60
N ILE A 87 -13.28 -8.06 11.86
CA ILE A 87 -14.72 -7.98 12.10
C ILE A 87 -15.44 -8.81 11.03
N ASP A 88 -16.39 -9.64 11.43
CA ASP A 88 -17.36 -10.26 10.53
C ASP A 88 -18.30 -9.17 10.00
N TYR A 89 -17.87 -8.59 8.89
CA TYR A 89 -18.54 -7.45 8.29
C TYR A 89 -19.56 -7.88 7.22
N GLY A 90 -19.59 -9.17 6.85
CA GLY A 90 -20.34 -9.67 5.70
C GLY A 90 -19.74 -9.20 4.35
N ALA A 91 -18.41 -9.20 4.23
CA ALA A 91 -17.74 -8.76 3.01
C ALA A 91 -18.06 -9.66 1.81
N PRO A 92 -18.08 -9.13 0.56
CA PRO A 92 -18.43 -9.91 -0.63
C PRO A 92 -17.51 -11.12 -0.90
N ASP A 93 -16.28 -11.07 -0.42
CA ASP A 93 -15.27 -12.13 -0.52
C ASP A 93 -15.26 -13.08 0.68
N GLY A 94 -16.12 -12.85 1.68
CA GLY A 94 -16.22 -13.66 2.89
C GLY A 94 -15.07 -13.45 3.89
N ASN A 95 -14.13 -12.54 3.61
CA ASN A 95 -13.01 -12.28 4.52
C ASN A 95 -13.43 -11.30 5.63
N PRO A 96 -12.88 -11.45 6.86
CA PRO A 96 -13.09 -10.48 7.91
C PRO A 96 -12.47 -9.14 7.56
N VAL A 97 -13.07 -8.06 8.05
CA VAL A 97 -12.60 -6.68 7.84
C VAL A 97 -11.68 -6.28 8.99
N SER A 98 -10.41 -6.02 8.69
CA SER A 98 -9.43 -5.52 9.67
C SER A 98 -9.30 -4.00 9.65
N LEU A 99 -9.77 -3.32 8.61
CA LEU A 99 -9.68 -1.87 8.47
C LEU A 99 -11.05 -1.27 8.09
N VAL A 100 -11.54 -0.32 8.89
CA VAL A 100 -12.77 0.42 8.63
C VAL A 100 -12.42 1.89 8.44
N VAL A 101 -12.65 2.44 7.26
CA VAL A 101 -12.33 3.84 6.96
C VAL A 101 -13.63 4.61 6.75
N MET A 102 -14.09 5.28 7.81
CA MET A 102 -15.38 5.94 7.82
C MET A 102 -15.27 7.39 7.38
N HIS A 103 -16.20 7.82 6.53
CA HIS A 103 -16.28 9.21 6.07
C HIS A 103 -17.63 9.88 6.36
N VAL A 104 -17.60 11.16 6.67
CA VAL A 104 -18.76 12.05 6.49
C VAL A 104 -18.47 12.94 5.30
N VAL A 105 -19.38 12.93 4.32
CA VAL A 105 -19.18 13.51 2.98
C VAL A 105 -20.16 14.66 2.75
N PRO A 106 -19.71 15.91 2.97
CA PRO A 106 -20.42 17.12 2.54
C PRO A 106 -20.71 17.16 1.03
N GLU A 107 -21.72 17.94 0.61
CA GLU A 107 -22.19 17.96 -0.79
C GLU A 107 -21.08 18.37 -1.77
N ASN A 108 -20.27 19.36 -1.38
CA ASN A 108 -19.12 19.88 -2.13
C ASN A 108 -17.93 18.91 -2.18
N GLN A 109 -17.89 17.88 -1.33
CA GLN A 109 -16.73 16.98 -1.17
C GLN A 109 -16.86 15.63 -1.90
N ARG A 110 -17.96 15.37 -2.62
CA ARG A 110 -18.19 14.08 -3.30
C ARG A 110 -17.02 13.62 -4.17
N ASN A 111 -16.47 14.51 -4.99
CA ASN A 111 -15.36 14.16 -5.90
C ASN A 111 -14.06 13.92 -5.13
N HIS A 112 -13.86 14.62 -4.02
CA HIS A 112 -12.70 14.47 -3.16
C HIS A 112 -12.74 13.10 -2.45
N TYR A 113 -13.88 12.75 -1.85
CA TYR A 113 -14.13 11.43 -1.27
C TYR A 113 -13.82 10.28 -2.24
N LEU A 114 -14.31 10.34 -3.49
CA LEU A 114 -14.05 9.28 -4.46
C LEU A 114 -12.56 9.13 -4.83
N ARG A 115 -11.79 10.23 -4.77
CA ARG A 115 -10.33 10.19 -5.00
C ARG A 115 -9.63 9.52 -3.83
N GLU A 116 -10.00 9.86 -2.59
CA GLU A 116 -9.47 9.25 -1.36
C GLU A 116 -9.69 7.74 -1.35
N VAL A 117 -10.94 7.31 -1.55
CA VAL A 117 -11.29 5.88 -1.61
C VAL A 117 -10.54 5.18 -2.73
N SER A 118 -10.41 5.80 -3.92
CA SER A 118 -9.66 5.19 -5.02
C SER A 118 -8.16 5.07 -4.73
N LEU A 119 -7.58 6.05 -4.03
CA LEU A 119 -6.18 6.01 -3.64
C LEU A 119 -5.95 4.91 -2.60
N LEU A 120 -6.79 4.86 -1.56
CA LEU A 120 -6.69 3.85 -0.51
C LEU A 120 -6.93 2.44 -1.08
N ALA A 121 -7.93 2.27 -1.95
CA ALA A 121 -8.17 0.98 -2.59
C ALA A 121 -6.96 0.45 -3.35
N LYS A 122 -6.23 1.35 -4.06
CA LYS A 122 -4.97 1.00 -4.75
C LYS A 122 -3.84 0.73 -3.76
N ALA A 123 -3.73 1.52 -2.70
CA ALA A 123 -2.71 1.34 -1.67
C ALA A 123 -2.87 -0.02 -0.99
N LEU A 124 -4.11 -0.42 -0.73
CA LEU A 124 -4.48 -1.71 -0.17
C LEU A 124 -4.48 -2.84 -1.22
N GLU A 125 -4.26 -2.53 -2.50
CA GLU A 125 -4.16 -3.51 -3.58
C GLU A 125 -2.76 -4.14 -3.59
N GLY A 126 -2.49 -4.95 -2.57
CA GLY A 126 -1.24 -5.69 -2.42
C GLY A 126 -1.47 -7.01 -1.70
N TYR A 127 -0.94 -8.11 -2.23
CA TYR A 127 -1.11 -9.45 -1.66
C TYR A 127 -0.59 -9.56 -0.21
N SER A 128 0.47 -8.82 0.13
CA SER A 128 1.07 -8.84 1.46
C SER A 128 0.45 -7.86 2.45
N THR A 129 -0.44 -6.96 2.02
CA THR A 129 -0.92 -5.86 2.86
C THR A 129 -1.69 -6.37 4.07
N PHE A 130 -2.65 -7.27 3.85
CA PHE A 130 -3.50 -7.78 4.92
C PHE A 130 -2.77 -8.80 5.80
N GLU A 131 -1.85 -9.60 5.22
CA GLU A 131 -0.95 -10.45 6.01
C GLU A 131 -0.04 -9.62 6.92
N THR A 132 0.35 -8.42 6.49
CA THR A 132 1.16 -7.49 7.29
C THR A 132 0.30 -6.86 8.37
N LEU A 133 -0.87 -6.31 8.03
CA LEU A 133 -1.83 -5.73 8.99
C LEU A 133 -2.21 -6.70 10.10
N ALA A 134 -2.37 -7.99 9.78
CA ALA A 134 -2.68 -9.04 10.76
C ALA A 134 -1.54 -9.34 11.75
N LYS A 135 -0.30 -8.93 11.46
CA LYS A 135 0.87 -9.13 12.33
C LYS A 135 1.16 -7.93 13.23
N LEU A 136 0.61 -6.76 12.90
CA LEU A 136 0.79 -5.54 13.68
C LEU A 136 0.05 -5.67 15.01
N LYS A 137 0.61 -5.08 16.06
CA LYS A 137 0.09 -5.22 17.43
C LYS A 137 -0.28 -3.92 18.09
N THR A 138 0.12 -2.79 17.50
CA THR A 138 -0.07 -1.47 18.10
C THR A 138 -0.62 -0.48 17.08
N LEU A 139 -1.38 0.51 17.57
CA LEU A 139 -1.90 1.59 16.73
C LEU A 139 -0.78 2.37 16.05
N ASP A 140 0.38 2.54 16.70
CA ASP A 140 1.53 3.23 16.11
C ASP A 140 2.12 2.46 14.92
N GLU A 141 2.24 1.13 15.03
CA GLU A 141 2.68 0.28 13.92
C GLU A 141 1.72 0.36 12.74
N VAL A 142 0.42 0.29 13.01
CA VAL A 142 -0.64 0.39 12.00
C VAL A 142 -0.62 1.76 11.33
N ARG A 143 -0.52 2.84 12.13
CA ARG A 143 -0.42 4.21 11.62
C ARG A 143 0.77 4.34 10.68
N ASN A 144 1.97 3.98 11.13
CA ASN A 144 3.19 4.11 10.34
C ASN A 144 3.10 3.28 9.04
N TYR A 145 2.60 2.05 9.14
CA TYR A 145 2.39 1.19 7.98
C TYR A 145 1.43 1.82 6.95
N LEU A 146 0.29 2.35 7.38
CA LEU A 146 -0.68 2.99 6.50
C LEU A 146 -0.13 4.29 5.88
N LEU A 147 0.61 5.10 6.66
CA LEU A 147 1.26 6.31 6.16
C LEU A 147 2.27 5.98 5.05
N ASP A 148 3.13 4.98 5.27
CA ASP A 148 4.12 4.53 4.28
C ASP A 148 3.46 4.00 3.01
N LEU A 149 2.39 3.19 3.17
CA LEU A 149 1.65 2.60 2.07
C LEU A 149 0.99 3.67 1.18
N ILE A 150 0.34 4.67 1.80
CA ILE A 150 -0.29 5.78 1.09
C ILE A 150 0.77 6.65 0.39
N ALA A 151 1.90 6.93 1.05
CA ALA A 151 2.98 7.73 0.48
C ALA A 151 3.59 7.04 -0.77
N GLN A 152 3.89 5.75 -0.69
CA GLN A 152 4.40 4.97 -1.81
C GLN A 152 3.42 4.97 -2.99
N THR A 153 2.13 4.78 -2.71
CA THR A 153 1.08 4.78 -3.75
C THR A 153 0.98 6.14 -4.44
N LYS A 154 1.07 7.25 -3.69
CA LYS A 154 1.07 8.60 -4.29
C LYS A 154 2.26 8.83 -5.21
N THR A 155 3.46 8.34 -4.85
CA THR A 155 4.65 8.47 -5.71
C THR A 155 4.57 7.61 -6.98
N ALA A 156 3.89 6.45 -6.92
CA ALA A 156 3.64 5.60 -8.08
C ALA A 156 2.56 6.18 -9.01
N VAL A 157 1.61 6.94 -8.47
CA VAL A 157 0.54 7.64 -9.20
C VAL A 157 1.07 8.98 -9.74
N GLY A 158 2.02 8.91 -10.69
CA GLY A 158 2.43 10.05 -11.53
C GLY A 158 1.35 10.46 -12.55
N PRO A 159 1.58 11.53 -13.34
CA PRO A 159 0.56 12.25 -14.14
C PRO A 159 -0.22 11.45 -15.20
N ASP A 160 0.12 10.18 -15.46
CA ASP A 160 -0.56 9.32 -16.44
C ASP A 160 -2.00 8.92 -16.07
N THR A 161 -2.42 9.13 -14.82
CA THR A 161 -3.78 8.74 -14.40
C THR A 161 -4.86 9.71 -14.90
N ARG A 162 -4.50 10.96 -15.28
CA ARG A 162 -5.47 11.96 -15.78
C ARG A 162 -6.09 11.59 -17.13
N VAL A 163 -5.47 10.72 -17.93
CA VAL A 163 -5.91 10.42 -19.30
C VAL A 163 -7.10 9.46 -19.35
N LYS A 164 -7.40 8.73 -18.27
CA LYS A 164 -8.48 7.71 -18.26
C LYS A 164 -9.89 8.26 -18.00
N MET A 165 -10.04 9.54 -17.66
CA MET A 165 -11.35 10.14 -17.28
C MET A 165 -12.18 10.71 -18.44
N ILE A 166 -11.71 10.69 -19.71
CA ILE A 166 -12.37 11.39 -20.84
C ILE A 166 -12.84 10.46 -21.98
N ARG A 167 -12.96 9.13 -21.78
CA ARG A 167 -13.59 8.26 -22.81
C ARG A 167 -14.61 7.29 -22.24
N LEU A 168 -15.78 7.84 -21.94
CA LEU A 168 -17.05 7.11 -21.90
C LEU A 168 -17.60 7.04 -23.33
N GLN A 169 -16.91 6.29 -24.19
CA GLN A 169 -17.48 5.80 -25.45
C GLN A 169 -17.13 4.31 -25.55
N THR A 170 -18.17 3.49 -25.42
CA THR A 170 -18.25 2.06 -25.77
C THR A 170 -16.94 1.29 -25.68
N ARG A 171 -16.71 0.65 -24.54
CA ARG A 171 -15.67 -0.38 -24.37
C ARG A 171 -15.83 -1.45 -25.46
N PRO A 172 -14.82 -1.69 -26.32
CA PRO A 172 -14.63 -2.99 -26.91
C PRO A 172 -14.41 -4.00 -25.76
N ALA A 173 -14.76 -5.27 -25.99
CA ALA A 173 -14.45 -6.35 -25.05
C ALA A 173 -13.01 -6.21 -24.53
N PRO A 174 -12.77 -6.42 -23.23
CA PRO A 174 -11.43 -6.27 -22.66
C PRO A 174 -10.46 -7.12 -23.48
N GLU A 175 -9.47 -6.48 -24.08
CA GLU A 175 -8.30 -7.21 -24.58
C GLU A 175 -7.77 -8.05 -23.40
N PRO A 176 -7.41 -9.32 -23.65
CA PRO A 176 -6.93 -10.19 -22.58
C PRO A 176 -5.82 -9.45 -21.84
N VAL A 177 -6.00 -9.31 -20.52
CA VAL A 177 -4.97 -8.80 -19.64
C VAL A 177 -3.73 -9.64 -19.92
N VAL A 178 -2.71 -9.03 -20.50
CA VAL A 178 -1.41 -9.67 -20.66
C VAL A 178 -0.87 -9.81 -19.25
N ILE A 179 -1.14 -10.96 -18.62
CA ILE A 179 -0.47 -11.37 -17.41
C ILE A 179 1.00 -11.41 -17.79
N GLN A 180 1.80 -10.50 -17.24
CA GLN A 180 3.23 -10.56 -17.43
C GLN A 180 3.71 -11.85 -16.78
N ASP A 181 4.12 -12.80 -17.62
CA ASP A 181 4.64 -14.07 -17.17
C ASP A 181 6.00 -13.86 -16.49
N LEU A 182 5.97 -13.75 -15.17
CA LEU A 182 7.16 -13.63 -14.33
C LEU A 182 7.76 -15.01 -13.99
N SER A 183 7.29 -16.11 -14.60
CA SER A 183 7.80 -17.46 -14.33
C SER A 183 9.30 -17.60 -14.61
N ASN A 184 9.85 -16.69 -15.42
CA ASN A 184 11.27 -16.65 -15.76
C ASN A 184 12.07 -15.62 -14.93
N LEU A 185 11.46 -14.94 -13.95
CA LEU A 185 12.16 -13.96 -13.13
C LEU A 185 12.95 -14.68 -12.03
N ILE A 186 14.27 -14.56 -12.09
CA ILE A 186 15.19 -14.97 -11.03
C ILE A 186 15.38 -13.77 -10.10
N ILE A 187 15.21 -13.99 -8.81
CA ILE A 187 15.42 -13.01 -7.74
C ILE A 187 16.46 -13.59 -6.77
N GLU A 188 17.59 -12.91 -6.61
CA GLU A 188 18.69 -13.33 -5.75
C GLU A 188 19.01 -12.24 -4.72
N PRO A 189 19.01 -12.54 -3.41
CA PRO A 189 19.57 -11.63 -2.43
C PRO A 189 21.09 -11.57 -2.61
N VAL A 190 21.66 -10.36 -2.52
CA VAL A 190 23.10 -10.13 -2.61
C VAL A 190 23.52 -9.14 -1.54
N THR A 191 24.58 -9.44 -0.80
CA THR A 191 25.23 -8.46 0.08
C THR A 191 26.60 -8.11 -0.49
N LEU A 192 26.83 -6.84 -0.79
CA LEU A 192 28.12 -6.35 -1.27
C LEU A 192 28.92 -5.79 -0.11
N ILE A 193 30.16 -6.23 0.06
CA ILE A 193 31.06 -5.74 1.10
C ILE A 193 32.22 -4.98 0.45
N THR A 194 32.47 -3.77 0.92
CA THR A 194 33.60 -2.95 0.51
C THR A 194 34.49 -2.58 1.70
N ALA A 195 35.78 -2.40 1.44
CA ALA A 195 36.77 -1.92 2.38
C ALA A 195 37.84 -1.10 1.63
N PRO A 196 38.51 -0.12 2.27
CA PRO A 196 39.52 0.68 1.60
C PRO A 196 40.67 -0.21 1.08
N GLY A 197 40.99 -0.08 -0.21
CA GLY A 197 42.06 -0.86 -0.85
C GLY A 197 41.72 -2.32 -1.17
N MET A 198 40.48 -2.76 -0.95
CA MET A 198 40.01 -4.10 -1.32
C MET A 198 39.01 -4.03 -2.47
N LYS A 199 38.97 -5.08 -3.29
CA LYS A 199 37.87 -5.28 -4.24
C LYS A 199 36.58 -5.58 -3.49
N CYS A 200 35.45 -5.24 -4.10
CA CYS A 200 34.13 -5.61 -3.61
C CYS A 200 34.03 -7.14 -3.50
N VAL A 201 33.44 -7.63 -2.42
CA VAL A 201 33.09 -9.04 -2.22
C VAL A 201 31.58 -9.18 -2.28
N ALA A 202 31.08 -10.11 -3.08
CA ALA A 202 29.64 -10.35 -3.27
C ALA A 202 29.21 -11.63 -2.55
N LEU A 203 28.32 -11.50 -1.57
CA LEU A 203 27.75 -12.64 -0.86
C LEU A 203 26.39 -13.00 -1.48
N THR A 204 26.35 -14.09 -2.24
CA THR A 204 25.14 -14.65 -2.85
C THR A 204 25.30 -16.16 -3.07
N GLN A 205 24.19 -16.89 -3.21
CA GLN A 205 24.22 -18.31 -3.53
C GLN A 205 24.50 -18.57 -5.03
N ASN A 206 24.35 -17.55 -5.87
CA ASN A 206 24.55 -17.66 -7.31
C ASN A 206 26.00 -17.32 -7.69
N LEU A 207 26.81 -18.36 -7.92
CA LEU A 207 28.24 -18.19 -8.23
C LEU A 207 28.49 -17.30 -9.46
N LYS A 208 27.69 -17.41 -10.52
CA LYS A 208 27.86 -16.59 -11.73
C LYS A 208 27.61 -15.10 -11.47
N LEU A 209 26.63 -14.81 -10.61
CA LEU A 209 26.31 -13.45 -10.19
C LEU A 209 27.42 -12.89 -9.30
N SER A 210 27.95 -13.70 -8.37
CA SER A 210 29.10 -13.34 -7.53
C SER A 210 30.32 -13.00 -8.38
N ASP A 211 30.72 -13.91 -9.27
CA ASP A 211 31.90 -13.73 -10.14
C ASP A 211 31.79 -12.48 -11.00
N TRP A 212 30.60 -12.20 -11.54
CA TRP A 212 30.37 -11.00 -12.32
C TRP A 212 30.49 -9.74 -11.47
N LEU A 213 29.81 -9.67 -10.32
CA LEU A 213 29.85 -8.49 -9.45
C LEU A 213 31.25 -8.19 -8.90
N GLU A 214 32.04 -9.21 -8.59
CA GLU A 214 33.42 -9.04 -8.11
C GLU A 214 34.41 -8.69 -9.25
N SER A 215 34.05 -8.97 -10.50
CA SER A 215 34.85 -8.59 -11.67
C SER A 215 34.73 -7.10 -12.04
N GLU A 216 33.64 -6.47 -11.62
CA GLU A 216 33.28 -5.10 -11.98
C GLU A 216 33.83 -4.09 -10.96
N THR A 217 34.53 -3.05 -11.42
CA THR A 217 35.20 -2.10 -10.52
C THR A 217 34.30 -0.94 -10.07
N GLU A 218 33.26 -0.62 -10.84
CA GLU A 218 32.40 0.55 -10.60
C GLU A 218 31.08 0.20 -9.90
N VAL A 219 30.89 -1.05 -9.46
CA VAL A 219 29.62 -1.52 -8.86
C VAL A 219 29.20 -0.65 -7.68
N ILE A 220 30.10 -0.45 -6.72
CA ILE A 220 29.79 0.31 -5.50
C ILE A 220 29.48 1.76 -5.83
N LYS A 221 30.32 2.39 -6.64
CA LYS A 221 30.12 3.79 -7.04
C LYS A 221 28.79 3.99 -7.75
N LYS A 222 28.44 3.11 -8.71
CA LYS A 222 27.15 3.17 -9.41
C LYS A 222 25.97 2.90 -8.48
N ILE A 223 26.10 1.98 -7.52
CA ILE A 223 25.08 1.75 -6.51
C ILE A 223 24.88 2.98 -5.63
N GLU A 224 25.97 3.66 -5.22
CA GLU A 224 25.88 4.88 -4.41
C GLU A 224 25.29 6.07 -5.16
N THR A 225 25.56 6.21 -6.46
CA THR A 225 25.06 7.33 -7.27
C THR A 225 23.69 7.09 -7.88
N GLU A 226 23.41 5.87 -8.34
CA GLU A 226 22.23 5.54 -9.15
C GLU A 226 21.27 4.57 -8.42
N GLY A 227 21.67 3.99 -7.29
CA GLY A 227 20.88 2.99 -6.55
C GLY A 227 20.75 1.64 -7.25
N VAL A 228 21.32 1.51 -8.45
CA VAL A 228 21.19 0.34 -9.31
C VAL A 228 22.49 0.07 -10.08
N PHE A 229 22.80 -1.21 -10.28
CA PHE A 229 23.86 -1.66 -11.18
C PHE A 229 23.29 -2.69 -12.17
N GLN A 230 23.61 -2.56 -13.45
CA GLN A 230 23.04 -3.42 -14.50
C GLN A 230 24.14 -3.92 -15.44
N GLY A 231 24.04 -5.19 -15.84
CA GLY A 231 24.94 -5.82 -16.79
C GLY A 231 24.84 -7.34 -16.75
N SER A 232 25.40 -8.02 -17.74
CA SER A 232 25.41 -9.50 -17.82
C SER A 232 24.03 -10.17 -17.64
N GLY A 233 22.95 -9.48 -18.02
CA GLY A 233 21.57 -9.96 -17.83
C GLY A 233 21.01 -9.84 -16.41
N TRP A 234 21.71 -9.14 -15.52
CA TRP A 234 21.31 -8.86 -14.15
C TRP A 234 21.04 -7.37 -13.92
N ARG A 235 20.09 -7.10 -13.04
CA ARG A 235 19.81 -5.78 -12.47
C ARG A 235 19.87 -5.89 -10.95
N VAL A 236 20.86 -5.24 -10.35
CA VAL A 236 21.10 -5.25 -8.90
C VAL A 236 20.62 -3.93 -8.31
N LEU A 237 19.72 -4.00 -7.35
CA LEU A 237 19.09 -2.85 -6.68
C LEU A 237 19.52 -2.83 -5.22
N CYS A 238 20.07 -1.71 -4.75
CA CYS A 238 20.43 -1.53 -3.36
C CYS A 238 19.20 -1.08 -2.55
N ARG A 239 18.91 -1.79 -1.45
CA ARG A 239 17.80 -1.48 -0.54
C ARG A 239 18.27 -0.71 0.68
N ASN A 240 19.49 -0.99 1.14
CA ASN A 240 20.06 -0.41 2.33
C ASN A 240 21.60 -0.45 2.28
N SER A 241 22.25 0.43 3.03
CA SER A 241 23.70 0.40 3.23
C SER A 241 24.04 0.61 4.70
N THR A 242 25.06 -0.09 5.19
CA THR A 242 25.54 0.00 6.57
C THR A 242 27.04 0.28 6.55
N ALA A 243 27.44 1.40 7.14
CA ALA A 243 28.85 1.76 7.30
C ALA A 243 29.43 1.18 8.59
N TYR A 244 30.68 0.74 8.54
CA TYR A 244 31.43 0.16 9.65
C TYR A 244 32.75 0.92 9.88
N PRO A 245 33.31 0.87 11.10
CA PRO A 245 34.61 1.48 11.39
C PRO A 245 35.71 0.99 10.44
N GLY A 246 36.61 1.91 10.07
CA GLY A 246 37.72 1.63 9.13
C GLY A 246 37.34 1.73 7.66
N GLY A 247 36.29 2.50 7.32
CA GLY A 247 35.88 2.76 5.93
C GLY A 247 35.25 1.56 5.22
N ARG A 248 34.79 0.57 5.98
CA ARG A 248 34.10 -0.62 5.46
C ARG A 248 32.61 -0.31 5.32
N ALA A 249 31.97 -0.88 4.32
CA ALA A 249 30.52 -0.80 4.19
C ALA A 249 29.94 -2.11 3.66
N ALA A 250 28.69 -2.38 4.03
CA ALA A 250 27.88 -3.46 3.48
C ALA A 250 26.64 -2.88 2.80
N TYR A 251 26.31 -3.36 1.61
CA TYR A 251 25.12 -2.95 0.86
C TYR A 251 24.20 -4.15 0.69
N ASP A 252 22.96 -4.01 1.14
CA ASP A 252 21.93 -5.05 1.04
C ASP A 252 21.16 -4.87 -0.26
N CYS A 253 21.40 -5.75 -1.22
CA CYS A 253 20.88 -5.66 -2.56
C CYS A 253 19.92 -6.82 -2.91
N ILE A 254 19.09 -6.60 -3.94
CA ILE A 254 18.36 -7.64 -4.65
C ILE A 254 18.80 -7.62 -6.11
N ALA A 255 19.24 -8.76 -6.63
CA ALA A 255 19.55 -8.95 -8.04
C ALA A 255 18.39 -9.63 -8.76
N LEU A 256 18.03 -9.10 -9.91
CA LEU A 256 16.95 -9.57 -10.76
C LEU A 256 17.53 -9.98 -12.12
N SER A 257 17.12 -11.13 -12.65
CA SER A 257 17.43 -11.55 -14.02
C SER A 257 16.22 -12.25 -14.63
N LEU A 258 16.09 -12.19 -15.95
CA LEU A 258 15.12 -13.01 -16.68
C LEU A 258 15.86 -14.21 -17.23
N SER A 259 15.53 -15.42 -16.76
CA SER A 259 16.03 -16.65 -17.35
C SER A 259 15.50 -16.76 -18.79
N PRO A 260 16.34 -17.09 -19.79
CA PRO A 260 15.84 -17.36 -21.12
C PRO A 260 14.83 -18.51 -21.05
N ASN A 261 13.60 -18.23 -21.49
CA ASN A 261 12.47 -19.17 -21.47
C ASN A 261 12.91 -20.46 -22.19
N ASN A 262 12.94 -21.59 -21.48
CA ASN A 262 13.29 -22.87 -22.10
C ASN A 262 12.08 -23.43 -22.88
N SER A 263 11.54 -22.65 -23.81
CA SER A 263 10.47 -23.06 -24.71
C SER A 263 11.04 -23.88 -25.87
N ARG A 264 11.66 -25.01 -25.53
CA ARG A 264 11.77 -26.19 -26.40
C ARG A 264 11.55 -27.40 -25.53
N LEU A 265 10.29 -27.80 -25.40
CA LEU A 265 9.85 -29.17 -25.19
C LEU A 265 8.33 -29.17 -25.21
N LYS A 266 7.76 -29.34 -26.41
CA LYS A 266 6.66 -30.27 -26.66
C LYS A 266 6.63 -30.58 -28.15
N LYS A 267 6.45 -31.88 -28.40
CA LYS A 267 6.53 -32.61 -29.67
C LYS A 267 5.55 -32.09 -30.71
#